data_AF-A0A8E3B0Y6-F1
#
_entry.id   AF-A0A8E3B0Y6-F1
#
_cell.length_a   1.000
_cell.length_b   1.000
_cell.length_c   1.000
_cell.angle_alpha   90.00
_cell.angle_beta   90.00
_cell.angle_gamma   90.00
#
_symmetry.space_group_name_H-M   'P 1'
#
loop_
_entity.id
_entity.type
_entity.pdbx_description
1 polymer ?
#
loop_
_entity_poly.entity_id
_entity_poly.type
_entity_poly.pdbx_seq_one_letter_code
_entity_poly.pdbx_strand_id
1 'polypeptide(L)'
;MSPKTVGIIGGLGPMATVAFMNSVLEYTPIKSNRDHLHMIVEWNPKVPDINSAVLGTGPSPAAALAASGRRLETAGADFIVMVCNAAHVYEDELRRGSCDSLH
;
A
#
# COMPACT_ATOMS: atom_id res chain seq x y z
N MET A 1 4.44 3.94 23.35
CA MET A 1 4.37 4.26 21.91
C MET A 1 2.90 4.35 21.56
N SER A 2 2.46 5.39 20.86
CA SER A 2 1.07 5.44 20.35
C SER A 2 0.88 4.39 19.26
N PRO A 3 -0.33 3.80 19.13
CA PRO A 3 -0.62 2.89 18.03
C PRO A 3 -0.42 3.62 16.70
N LYS A 4 0.22 2.95 15.74
CA LYS A 4 0.51 3.46 14.40
C LYS A 4 -0.55 2.98 13.41
N THR A 5 -1.00 3.86 12.53
CA THR A 5 -1.94 3.56 11.45
C THR A 5 -1.18 3.07 10.22
N VAL A 6 -1.57 1.92 9.67
CA VAL A 6 -1.00 1.40 8.42
C VAL A 6 -1.85 1.82 7.23
N GLY A 7 -1.20 2.35 6.20
CA GLY A 7 -1.77 2.56 4.87
C GLY A 7 -1.41 1.38 3.97
N ILE A 8 -2.40 0.84 3.24
CA ILE A 8 -2.21 -0.29 2.34
C ILE A 8 -2.49 0.17 0.91
N ILE A 9 -1.46 0.19 0.06
CA ILE A 9 -1.65 0.30 -1.40
C ILE A 9 -2.06 -1.07 -1.91
N GLY A 10 -3.37 -1.22 -2.15
CA GLY A 10 -4.01 -2.46 -2.57
C GLY A 10 -4.64 -2.37 -3.96
N GLY A 11 -5.32 -3.43 -4.37
CA GLY A 11 -5.90 -3.54 -5.71
C GLY A 11 -4.90 -3.92 -6.80
N LEU A 12 -3.60 -4.06 -6.47
CA LEU A 12 -2.51 -4.53 -7.34
C LEU A 12 -2.54 -6.05 -7.55
N GLY A 13 -3.74 -6.58 -7.78
CA GLY A 13 -4.13 -7.95 -7.46
C GLY A 13 -5.15 -7.95 -6.33
N PRO A 14 -6.45 -7.73 -6.62
CA PRO A 14 -7.51 -7.64 -5.60
C PRO A 14 -7.50 -8.77 -4.58
N MET A 15 -7.35 -10.02 -5.03
CA MET A 15 -7.29 -11.18 -4.15
C MET A 15 -6.03 -11.22 -3.29
N ALA A 16 -4.90 -10.70 -3.78
CA ALA A 16 -3.68 -10.59 -2.98
C ALA A 16 -3.87 -9.59 -1.84
N THR A 17 -4.57 -8.48 -2.08
CA THR A 17 -4.92 -7.50 -1.04
C THR A 17 -5.82 -8.13 0.03
N VAL A 18 -6.84 -8.90 -0.36
CA VAL A 18 -7.70 -9.62 0.59
C VAL A 18 -6.90 -10.65 1.39
N ALA A 19 -6.05 -11.44 0.73
CA ALA A 19 -5.20 -12.42 1.40
C ALA A 19 -4.27 -11.76 2.43
N PHE A 20 -3.65 -10.64 2.07
CA PHE A 20 -2.82 -9.86 2.99
C PHE A 20 -3.60 -9.36 4.20
N MET A 21 -4.78 -8.75 3.99
CA MET A 21 -5.63 -8.32 5.10
C MET A 21 -6.02 -9.49 6.00
N ASN A 22 -6.35 -10.65 5.42
CA ASN A 22 -6.66 -11.84 6.20
C ASN A 22 -5.45 -12.30 7.04
N SER A 23 -4.25 -12.32 6.48
CA SER A 23 -3.02 -12.63 7.23
C SER A 23 -2.75 -11.63 8.35
N VAL A 24 -2.99 -10.34 8.12
CA VAL A 24 -2.86 -9.33 9.19
C VAL A 24 -3.83 -9.64 10.33
N LEU A 25 -5.09 -9.94 10.03
CA LEU A 25 -6.08 -10.29 11.05
C LEU A 25 -5.70 -11.57 11.80
N GLU A 26 -5.27 -12.61 11.08
CA GLU A 26 -4.91 -13.93 11.63
C GLU A 26 -3.67 -13.88 12.53
N TYR A 27 -2.65 -13.12 12.14
CA TYR A 27 -1.37 -13.07 12.84
C TYR A 27 -1.23 -11.88 13.81
N THR A 28 -2.23 -11.00 13.93
CA THR A 28 -2.22 -9.95 14.95
C THR A 28 -2.62 -10.53 16.30
N PRO A 29 -1.73 -10.55 17.31
CA PRO A 29 -2.09 -11.02 18.64
C PRO A 29 -3.03 -10.00 19.31
N ILE A 30 -4.27 -10.42 19.58
CA ILE A 30 -5.32 -9.57 20.17
C ILE A 30 -5.91 -10.20 21.43
N LYS A 31 -6.44 -9.38 22.33
CA LYS A 31 -7.34 -9.80 23.42
C LYS A 31 -8.80 -9.43 23.12
N SER A 32 -9.01 -8.44 22.24
CA SER A 32 -10.30 -7.99 21.75
C SER A 32 -10.20 -7.51 20.30
N ASN A 33 -11.33 -7.45 19.58
CA ASN A 33 -11.37 -6.92 18.21
C ASN A 33 -10.90 -5.46 18.09
N ARG A 34 -10.90 -4.69 19.19
CA ARG A 34 -10.39 -3.30 19.21
C ARG A 34 -8.87 -3.22 19.22
N ASP A 35 -8.19 -4.34 19.49
CA ASP A 35 -6.73 -4.40 19.55
C ASP A 35 -6.11 -4.62 18.16
N HIS A 36 -6.93 -4.85 17.13
CA HIS A 36 -6.45 -4.90 15.75
C HIS A 36 -5.85 -3.55 15.32
N LEU A 37 -4.93 -3.64 14.36
CA LEU A 37 -4.32 -2.49 13.72
C LEU A 37 -5.40 -1.60 13.06
N HIS A 38 -5.25 -0.28 13.19
CA HIS A 38 -5.99 0.65 12.35
C HIS A 38 -5.38 0.60 10.93
N MET A 39 -6.19 0.18 9.96
CA MET A 39 -5.74 0.02 8.57
C MET A 39 -6.57 0.93 7.64
N ILE A 40 -5.89 1.70 6.80
CA ILE A 40 -6.49 2.46 5.70
C ILE A 40 -6.10 1.76 4.40
N VAL A 41 -7.10 1.31 3.62
CA VAL A 41 -6.86 0.58 2.38
C VAL A 41 -7.18 1.48 1.19
N GLU A 42 -6.16 1.79 0.39
CA GLU A 42 -6.34 2.40 -0.92
C GLU A 42 -6.50 1.27 -1.95
N TRP A 43 -7.75 1.03 -2.35
CA TRP A 43 -8.10 -0.04 -3.27
C TRP A 43 -8.22 0.50 -4.69
N ASN A 44 -7.14 0.38 -5.48
CA ASN A 44 -7.13 0.90 -6.85
C ASN A 44 -6.67 -0.14 -7.88
N PRO A 45 -7.59 -0.96 -8.42
CA PRO A 45 -7.27 -1.90 -9.49
C PRO A 45 -7.10 -1.24 -10.87
N LYS A 46 -7.16 0.10 -10.96
CA LYS A 46 -6.91 0.86 -12.19
C LYS A 46 -5.44 1.30 -12.32
N VAL A 47 -4.60 1.02 -11.32
CA VAL A 47 -3.15 1.14 -11.48
C VAL A 47 -2.72 0.26 -12.66
N PRO A 48 -1.85 0.76 -13.56
CA PRO A 48 -1.27 -0.04 -14.64
C PRO A 48 -0.73 -1.39 -14.15
N ASP A 49 -0.84 -2.41 -15.00
CA ASP A 49 -0.32 -3.74 -14.69
C ASP A 49 1.20 -3.69 -14.47
N ILE A 50 1.61 -3.93 -13.22
CA ILE A 50 3.00 -3.81 -12.78
C ILE A 50 3.89 -4.82 -13.50
N ASN A 51 3.38 -6.04 -13.75
CA ASN A 51 4.16 -7.08 -14.43
C ASN A 51 4.49 -6.68 -15.87
N SER A 52 3.51 -6.17 -16.61
CA SER A 52 3.70 -5.65 -17.97
C SER A 52 4.65 -4.45 -17.98
N ALA A 53 4.56 -3.56 -16.99
CA ALA A 53 5.46 -2.43 -16.87
C ALA A 53 6.91 -2.86 -16.59
N VAL A 54 7.13 -3.85 -15.71
CA VAL A 54 8.47 -4.43 -15.44
C VAL A 54 9.05 -5.11 -16.68
N LEU A 55 8.21 -5.71 -17.52
CA LEU A 55 8.60 -6.31 -18.80
C LEU A 55 8.77 -5.27 -19.94
N GLY A 56 8.50 -3.99 -19.69
CA GLY A 56 8.56 -2.93 -20.70
C GLY A 56 7.46 -2.99 -21.77
N THR A 57 6.43 -3.81 -21.56
CA THR A 57 5.31 -3.99 -22.50
C THR A 57 4.07 -3.19 -22.10
N GLY A 58 4.07 -2.59 -20.91
CA GLY A 58 2.97 -1.80 -20.36
C GLY A 58 3.39 -0.41 -19.89
N PRO A 59 2.40 0.47 -19.60
CA PRO A 59 2.68 1.80 -19.08
C PRO A 59 3.20 1.75 -17.64
N SER A 60 4.05 2.71 -17.27
CA SER A 60 4.60 2.80 -15.91
C SER A 60 3.50 3.05 -14.85
N PRO A 61 3.47 2.28 -13.74
CA PRO A 61 2.54 2.48 -12.64
C PRO A 61 2.96 3.57 -11.66
N ALA A 62 4.19 4.10 -11.78
CA ALA A 62 4.83 4.95 -10.77
C ALA A 62 3.96 6.15 -10.33
N ALA A 63 3.37 6.89 -11.27
CA ALA A 63 2.54 8.05 -10.96
C ALA A 63 1.26 7.66 -10.20
N ALA A 64 0.64 6.54 -10.57
CA ALA A 64 -0.57 6.04 -9.93
C ALA A 64 -0.27 5.56 -8.50
N LEU A 65 0.83 4.82 -8.32
CA LEU A 65 1.32 4.38 -7.02
C LEU A 65 1.63 5.58 -6.10
N ALA A 66 2.36 6.59 -6.60
CA ALA A 66 2.67 7.79 -5.82
C ALA A 66 1.42 8.56 -5.40
N ALA A 67 0.41 8.63 -6.28
CA ALA A 67 -0.88 9.23 -5.94
C ALA A 67 -1.62 8.44 -4.85
N SER A 68 -1.59 7.09 -4.89
CA SER A 68 -2.13 6.24 -3.83
C SER A 68 -1.42 6.47 -2.50
N GLY A 69 -0.09 6.58 -2.51
CA GLY A 69 0.70 6.88 -1.32
C GLY A 69 0.30 8.22 -0.67
N ARG A 70 0.24 9.29 -1.46
CA ARG A 70 -0.22 10.61 -0.97
C ARG A 70 -1.64 10.59 -0.42
N ARG A 71 -2.55 9.82 -1.03
CA ARG A 71 -3.92 9.65 -0.49
C ARG A 71 -3.91 9.00 0.89
N LEU A 72 -3.05 8.00 1.10
CA LEU A 72 -2.90 7.32 2.39
C LEU A 72 -2.27 8.24 3.45
N GLU A 73 -1.22 8.98 3.09
CA GLU A 73 -0.61 10.00 3.97
C GLU A 73 -1.66 11.04 4.40
N THR A 74 -2.40 11.58 3.44
CA THR A 74 -3.47 12.56 3.71
C THR A 74 -4.58 11.98 4.58
N ALA A 75 -4.87 10.68 4.43
CA ALA A 75 -5.85 9.97 5.24
C ALA A 75 -5.37 9.66 6.67
N GLY A 76 -4.09 9.91 6.99
CA GLY A 76 -3.52 9.72 8.32
C GLY A 76 -2.77 8.40 8.52
N ALA A 77 -2.28 7.78 7.45
CA ALA A 77 -1.37 6.64 7.57
C ALA A 77 0.00 7.10 8.09
N ASP A 78 0.52 6.43 9.13
CA ASP A 78 1.86 6.67 9.66
C ASP A 78 2.95 5.99 8.82
N PHE A 79 2.60 4.90 8.14
CA PHE A 79 3.48 4.17 7.23
C PHE A 79 2.66 3.44 6.18
N ILE A 80 3.30 3.11 5.06
CA ILE A 80 2.64 2.50 3.91
C ILE A 80 3.24 1.12 3.63
N VAL A 81 2.37 0.15 3.35
CA VAL A 81 2.73 -1.17 2.82
C VAL A 81 2.12 -1.34 1.44
N MET A 82 2.83 -2.05 0.56
CA MET A 82 2.40 -2.30 -0.81
C MET A 82 2.27 -3.82 -1.02
N VAL A 83 1.07 -4.27 -1.39
CA VAL A 83 0.76 -5.70 -1.46
C VAL A 83 1.05 -6.24 -2.87
N CYS A 84 2.32 -6.17 -3.30
CA CYS A 84 2.78 -6.73 -4.57
C CYS A 84 4.31 -6.81 -4.62
N ASN A 85 4.86 -8.02 -4.73
CA ASN A 85 6.33 -8.23 -4.79
C ASN A 85 6.98 -7.47 -5.96
N ALA A 86 6.35 -7.47 -7.14
CA ALA A 86 6.89 -6.80 -8.33
C ALA A 86 6.83 -5.26 -8.22
N ALA A 87 5.95 -4.71 -7.37
CA ALA A 87 5.80 -3.27 -7.22
C ALA A 87 6.97 -2.62 -6.45
N HIS A 88 7.77 -3.42 -5.73
CA HIS A 88 8.96 -2.92 -5.03
C HIS A 88 10.02 -2.32 -5.96
N VAL A 89 10.00 -2.65 -7.26
CA VAL A 89 10.84 -1.97 -8.27
C VAL A 89 10.56 -0.45 -8.31
N TYR A 90 9.36 -0.03 -7.90
CA TYR A 90 8.92 1.38 -7.91
C TYR A 90 8.98 2.05 -6.53
N GLU A 91 9.69 1.46 -5.56
CA GLU A 91 9.80 1.99 -4.20
C GLU A 91 10.47 3.36 -4.16
N ASP A 92 11.51 3.58 -4.97
CA ASP A 92 12.21 4.87 -5.04
C ASP A 92 11.30 5.97 -5.58
N GLU A 93 10.51 5.68 -6.62
CA GLU A 93 9.54 6.60 -7.19
C GLU A 93 8.43 6.94 -6.19
N LEU A 94 7.98 5.95 -5.43
CA LEU A 94 7.04 6.15 -4.33
C LEU A 94 7.61 7.07 -3.27
N ARG A 95 8.83 6.79 -2.79
CA ARG A 95 9.50 7.61 -1.78
C ARG A 95 9.70 9.03 -2.28
N ARG A 96 10.10 9.24 -3.54
CA ARG A 96 10.23 10.57 -4.15
C ARG A 96 8.89 11.29 -4.26
N GLY A 97 7.82 10.60 -4.62
CA GLY A 97 6.48 11.16 -4.72
C GLY A 97 5.81 11.46 -3.36
N SER A 98 6.36 10.92 -2.28
CA SER A 98 5.99 11.13 -0.87
C SER A 98 6.92 12.12 -0.13
N CYS A 99 8.05 12.52 -0.74
CA CYS A 99 9.14 13.22 -0.03
C CYS A 99 8.88 14.73 0.22
N ASP A 100 7.75 15.29 -0.21
CA ASP A 100 7.42 16.67 0.15
C ASP A 100 6.74 16.79 1.53
N SER A 101 6.46 15.68 2.22
CA SER A 101 5.62 15.66 3.44
C SER A 101 6.19 14.96 4.67
N LEU A 102 7.45 14.50 4.67
CA LEU A 102 8.08 13.87 5.84
C LEU A 102 9.20 14.76 6.44
N HIS A 103 8.76 15.79 7.17
CA HIS A 103 9.43 16.34 8.35
C HIS A 103 8.41 16.36 9.50
#